data_AF-A0A498DF92-F1
#
_entry.id   AF-A0A498DF92-F1
#
_cell.length_a   1.000
_cell.length_b   1.000
_cell.length_c   1.000
_cell.angle_alpha   90.00
_cell.angle_beta   90.00
_cell.angle_gamma   90.00
#
_symmetry.space_group_name_H-M   'P 1'
#
loop_
_entity.id
_entity.type
_entity.pdbx_description
1 polymer ?
#
loop_
_entity_poly.entity_id
_entity_poly.type
_entity_poly.pdbx_seq_one_letter_code
_entity_poly.pdbx_strand_id
1 'polypeptide(L)'
;MNYSGGRIVTNQSIIDPFALWKTIYEQTENNFSEAIHETLGKEEYAELLGQVQNGYLQYQKLIQSTTEMYLKQLNIPTREEISSVASLVINLEEKVEILDEKIDEATSDQKVLQEINKLKTSFTRLDKKMSQILQALSDNEKSGSASSTPTTPAPENK
;
A
#
# COMPACT_ATOMS: atom_id res chain seq x y z
N MET A 1 9.27 -68.11 -92.86
CA MET A 1 8.57 -68.56 -91.64
C MET A 1 9.57 -68.58 -90.49
N ASN A 2 9.13 -68.00 -89.37
CA ASN A 2 9.79 -67.76 -88.07
C ASN A 2 10.89 -68.72 -87.62
N TYR A 3 11.94 -68.17 -86.99
CA TYR A 3 12.33 -68.59 -85.64
C TYR A 3 12.73 -67.38 -84.78
N SER A 4 12.21 -67.43 -83.56
CA SER A 4 11.99 -66.37 -82.58
C SER A 4 13.28 -65.92 -81.90
N GLY A 5 13.40 -64.60 -81.68
CA GLY A 5 14.57 -63.97 -81.11
C GLY A 5 14.76 -64.21 -79.61
N GLY A 6 16.03 -64.25 -79.22
CA GLY A 6 16.60 -63.61 -78.04
C GLY A 6 15.85 -63.77 -76.72
N ARG A 7 16.31 -64.74 -75.91
CA ARG A 7 16.09 -64.73 -74.46
C ARG A 7 16.75 -63.50 -73.85
N ILE A 8 15.97 -62.62 -73.23
CA ILE A 8 16.37 -61.85 -72.05
C ILE A 8 15.11 -61.57 -71.25
N VAL A 9 14.80 -62.45 -70.31
CA VAL A 9 13.91 -62.14 -69.20
C VAL A 9 14.74 -61.31 -68.23
N THR A 10 14.72 -59.99 -68.38
CA THR A 10 15.20 -59.10 -67.31
C THR A 10 14.16 -59.10 -66.21
N ASN A 11 14.29 -60.04 -65.28
CA ASN A 11 13.68 -59.94 -63.96
C ASN A 11 14.35 -58.75 -63.25
N GLN A 12 13.84 -57.55 -63.51
CA GLN A 12 14.15 -56.39 -62.70
C GLN A 12 13.35 -56.50 -61.41
N SER A 13 13.89 -57.25 -60.45
CA SER A 13 13.60 -57.04 -59.05
C SER A 13 14.17 -55.67 -58.67
N ILE A 14 13.41 -54.62 -59.01
CA ILE A 14 13.62 -53.28 -58.49
C ILE A 14 13.20 -53.38 -57.04
N ILE A 15 14.18 -53.53 -56.16
CA ILE A 15 13.99 -53.20 -54.75
C ILE A 15 13.59 -51.72 -54.75
N ASP A 16 12.30 -51.44 -54.53
CA ASP A 16 11.79 -50.08 -54.46
C ASP A 16 12.35 -49.41 -53.18
N PRO A 17 13.26 -48.42 -53.31
CA PRO A 17 13.89 -47.79 -52.16
C PRO A 17 12.89 -47.03 -51.30
N PHE A 18 11.77 -46.58 -51.87
CA PHE A 18 10.71 -45.92 -51.12
C PHE A 18 9.91 -46.93 -50.28
N ALA A 19 9.65 -48.11 -50.81
CA ALA A 19 9.00 -49.19 -50.08
C ALA A 19 9.87 -49.66 -48.89
N LEU A 20 11.18 -49.81 -49.07
CA LEU A 20 12.08 -50.15 -47.97
C LEU A 20 12.14 -49.06 -46.89
N TRP A 21 12.27 -47.79 -47.29
CA TRP A 21 12.26 -46.68 -46.33
C TRP A 21 10.93 -46.59 -45.58
N LYS A 22 9.82 -46.82 -46.28
CA LYS A 22 8.48 -46.87 -45.67
C LYS A 22 8.37 -48.00 -44.66
N THR A 23 8.84 -49.21 -44.97
CA THR A 23 8.82 -50.33 -44.01
C THR A 23 9.70 -50.04 -42.79
N ILE A 24 10.88 -49.45 -42.98
CA ILE A 24 11.75 -49.06 -41.86
C ILE A 24 11.08 -47.97 -41.00
N TYR A 25 10.45 -46.99 -41.63
CA TYR A 25 9.71 -45.93 -40.94
C TYR A 25 8.51 -46.50 -40.18
N GLU A 26 7.68 -47.33 -40.80
CA GLU A 26 6.52 -47.96 -40.16
C GLU A 26 6.95 -48.87 -38.99
N GLN A 27 8.04 -49.62 -39.14
CA GLN A 27 8.59 -50.44 -38.06
C GLN A 27 9.15 -49.59 -36.92
N THR A 28 9.82 -48.49 -37.25
CA THR A 28 10.34 -47.54 -36.26
C THR A 28 9.18 -46.84 -35.55
N GLU A 29 8.18 -46.37 -36.28
CA GLU A 29 6.98 -45.72 -35.74
C GLU A 29 6.23 -46.65 -34.81
N ASN A 30 6.01 -47.92 -35.19
CA ASN A 30 5.35 -48.88 -34.31
C ASN A 30 6.14 -49.13 -33.02
N ASN A 31 7.46 -49.33 -33.13
CA ASN A 31 8.32 -49.56 -31.97
C ASN A 31 8.40 -48.33 -31.05
N PHE A 32 8.48 -47.12 -31.61
CA PHE A 32 8.47 -45.88 -30.85
C PHE A 32 7.09 -45.61 -30.26
N SER A 33 6.01 -45.88 -31.00
CA SER A 33 4.64 -45.72 -30.53
C SER A 33 4.38 -46.64 -29.33
N GLU A 34 4.77 -47.91 -29.41
CA GLU A 34 4.63 -48.86 -28.30
C GLU A 34 5.48 -48.43 -27.09
N ALA A 35 6.75 -48.06 -27.31
CA ALA A 35 7.62 -47.57 -26.25
C ALA A 35 7.10 -46.27 -25.60
N ILE A 36 6.55 -45.35 -26.38
CA ILE A 36 5.96 -44.10 -25.90
C ILE A 36 4.68 -44.39 -25.13
N HIS A 37 3.80 -45.26 -25.62
CA HIS A 37 2.59 -45.66 -24.91
C HIS A 37 2.91 -46.33 -23.57
N GLU A 38 3.91 -47.21 -23.54
CA GLU A 38 4.35 -47.87 -22.32
C GLU A 38 5.04 -46.89 -21.34
N THR A 39 5.81 -45.94 -21.85
CA THR A 39 6.54 -44.95 -21.03
C THR A 39 5.62 -43.86 -20.50
N LEU A 40 4.71 -43.32 -21.33
CA LEU A 40 3.74 -42.31 -20.92
C LEU A 40 2.67 -42.86 -19.97
N GLY A 41 2.39 -44.17 -20.05
CA GLY A 41 1.48 -44.86 -19.14
C GLY A 41 2.08 -45.16 -17.76
N LYS A 42 3.40 -45.03 -17.60
CA LYS A 42 4.10 -45.26 -16.33
C LYS A 42 4.10 -44.00 -15.48
N GLU A 43 3.77 -44.18 -14.20
CA GLU A 43 3.81 -43.12 -13.19
C GLU A 43 5.22 -42.51 -13.05
N GLU A 44 6.26 -43.30 -13.32
CA GLU A 44 7.67 -42.88 -13.35
C GLU A 44 7.95 -41.73 -14.34
N TYR A 45 7.24 -41.67 -15.48
CA TYR A 45 7.39 -40.57 -16.44
C TYR A 45 6.78 -39.27 -15.92
N ALA A 46 5.62 -39.35 -15.27
CA ALA A 46 5.00 -38.20 -14.62
C ALA A 46 5.87 -37.69 -13.46
N GLU A 47 6.49 -38.60 -12.70
CA GLU A 47 7.44 -38.25 -11.65
C GLU A 47 8.69 -37.57 -12.22
N LEU A 48 9.27 -38.11 -13.30
CA LEU A 48 10.42 -37.53 -13.97
C LEU A 48 10.12 -36.12 -14.50
N LEU A 49 8.97 -35.93 -15.14
CA LEU A 49 8.52 -34.61 -15.57
C LEU A 49 8.35 -33.65 -14.38
N GLY A 50 7.78 -34.13 -13.27
CA GLY A 50 7.67 -33.38 -12.02
C GLY A 50 9.03 -32.96 -11.45
N GLN A 51 10.01 -33.86 -11.46
CA GLN A 51 11.38 -33.59 -11.02
C GLN A 51 12.09 -32.57 -11.93
N VAL A 52 11.95 -32.70 -13.25
CA VAL A 52 12.51 -31.73 -14.23
C VAL A 52 11.87 -30.35 -14.07
N GLN A 53 10.55 -30.30 -13.94
CA GLN A 53 9.79 -29.07 -13.70
C GLN A 53 10.24 -28.40 -12.39
N ASN A 54 10.37 -29.18 -11.32
CA ASN A 54 10.83 -28.69 -10.02
C ASN A 54 12.29 -28.19 -10.10
N GLY A 55 13.16 -28.91 -10.81
CA GLY A 55 14.54 -28.48 -11.08
C GLY A 55 14.60 -27.16 -11.83
N TYR A 56 13.76 -26.97 -12.85
CA TYR A 56 13.66 -25.69 -13.57
C TYR A 56 13.21 -24.54 -12.66
N LEU A 57 12.19 -24.77 -11.82
CA LEU A 57 11.71 -23.75 -10.86
C LEU A 57 12.77 -23.42 -9.80
N GLN A 58 13.52 -24.41 -9.32
CA GLN A 58 14.63 -24.19 -8.39
C GLN A 58 15.77 -23.42 -9.04
N TYR A 59 16.10 -23.73 -10.30
CA TYR A 59 17.09 -22.98 -11.07
C TYR A 59 16.66 -21.51 -11.24
N GLN A 60 15.39 -21.26 -11.59
CA GLN A 60 14.85 -19.92 -11.70
C GLN A 60 14.94 -19.14 -10.37
N LYS A 61 14.59 -19.78 -9.25
CA LYS A 61 14.74 -19.20 -7.90
C LYS A 61 16.20 -18.91 -7.55
N LEU A 62 17.13 -19.81 -7.89
CA LEU A 62 18.56 -19.64 -7.65
C LEU A 62 19.10 -18.44 -8.44
N ILE A 63 18.72 -18.31 -9.72
CA ILE A 63 19.11 -17.17 -10.56
C ILE A 63 18.56 -15.86 -9.98
N GLN A 64 17.29 -15.85 -9.54
CA GLN A 64 16.69 -14.68 -8.93
C GLN A 64 17.41 -14.28 -7.63
N SER A 65 17.67 -15.24 -6.74
CA SER A 65 18.40 -15.02 -5.48
C SER A 65 19.85 -14.57 -5.71
N THR A 66 20.54 -15.14 -6.71
CA THR A 66 21.91 -14.75 -7.07
C THR A 66 21.93 -13.34 -7.66
N THR A 67 20.93 -13.02 -8.48
CA THR A 67 20.75 -11.68 -9.05
C THR A 67 20.52 -10.67 -7.93
N GLU A 68 19.62 -10.96 -6.99
CA GLU A 68 19.38 -10.12 -5.81
C GLU A 68 20.64 -9.93 -4.97
N MET A 69 21.41 -11.00 -4.70
CA MET A 69 22.67 -10.91 -3.96
C MET A 69 23.71 -10.05 -4.70
N TYR A 70 23.80 -10.18 -6.03
CA TYR A 70 24.69 -9.40 -6.86
C TYR A 70 24.28 -7.91 -6.91
N LEU A 71 22.98 -7.62 -6.98
CA LEU A 71 22.48 -6.24 -6.89
C LEU A 71 22.74 -5.61 -5.51
N LYS A 72 22.60 -6.40 -4.43
CA LYS A 72 22.97 -5.97 -3.06
C LYS A 72 24.46 -5.66 -2.96
N GLN A 73 25.32 -6.45 -3.60
CA GLN A 73 26.78 -6.21 -3.66
C GLN A 73 27.13 -4.90 -4.38
N LEU A 74 26.30 -4.47 -5.35
CA LEU A 74 26.44 -3.20 -6.07
C LEU A 74 25.77 -2.02 -5.35
N ASN A 75 25.30 -2.18 -4.11
CA ASN A 75 24.54 -1.17 -3.38
C ASN A 75 23.27 -0.70 -4.11
N ILE A 76 22.77 -1.47 -5.07
CA ILE A 76 21.51 -1.19 -5.78
C ILE A 76 20.40 -1.92 -5.03
N PRO A 77 19.52 -1.19 -4.32
CA PRO A 77 18.46 -1.82 -3.53
C PRO A 77 17.55 -2.65 -4.43
N THR A 78 17.18 -3.84 -3.95
CA THR A 78 16.31 -4.75 -4.68
C THR A 78 14.90 -4.17 -4.80
N ARG A 79 14.14 -4.55 -5.84
CA ARG A 79 12.78 -4.03 -6.05
C ARG A 79 11.86 -4.26 -4.85
N GLU A 80 12.07 -5.36 -4.12
CA GLU A 80 11.32 -5.70 -2.91
C GLU A 80 11.66 -4.76 -1.74
N GLU A 81 12.94 -4.46 -1.52
CA GLU A 81 13.37 -3.52 -0.49
C GLU A 81 12.85 -2.10 -0.76
N ILE A 82 12.83 -1.67 -2.04
CA ILE A 82 12.21 -0.39 -2.44
C ILE A 82 10.71 -0.39 -2.12
N SER A 83 10.01 -1.51 -2.37
CA SER A 83 8.58 -1.63 -2.04
C SER A 83 8.32 -1.56 -0.54
N SER A 84 9.14 -2.26 0.26
CA SER A 84 9.02 -2.24 1.72
C SER A 84 9.27 -0.85 2.31
N VAL A 85 10.29 -0.15 1.81
CA VAL A 85 10.58 1.24 2.20
C VAL A 85 9.46 2.18 1.76
N ALA A 86 8.93 2.03 0.55
CA ALA A 86 7.80 2.83 0.08
C ALA A 86 6.56 2.64 0.96
N SER A 87 6.23 1.40 1.34
CA SER A 87 5.15 1.12 2.29
C SER A 87 5.39 1.75 3.66
N LEU A 88 6.63 1.70 4.17
CA LEU A 88 6.97 2.34 5.45
C LEU A 88 6.82 3.86 5.37
N VAL A 89 7.25 4.49 4.28
CA VAL A 89 7.11 5.93 4.07
C VAL A 89 5.64 6.36 4.04
N ILE A 90 4.78 5.60 3.35
CA ILE A 90 3.32 5.88 3.33
C ILE A 90 2.72 5.81 4.73
N ASN A 91 3.08 4.79 5.51
CA ASN A 91 2.62 4.68 6.91
C ASN A 91 3.15 5.81 7.80
N LEU A 92 4.34 6.35 7.50
CA LEU A 92 4.87 7.52 8.21
C LEU A 92 4.14 8.79 7.80
N GLU A 93 3.82 8.97 6.52
CA GLU A 93 3.05 10.11 6.01
C GLU A 93 1.66 10.19 6.68
N GLU A 94 0.94 9.08 6.74
CA GLU A 94 -0.35 8.99 7.44
C GLU A 94 -0.21 9.34 8.94
N LYS A 95 0.82 8.81 9.61
CA LYS A 95 1.06 9.12 11.03
C LYS A 95 1.45 10.58 11.25
N VAL A 96 2.16 11.20 10.31
CA VAL A 96 2.52 12.62 10.36
C VAL A 96 1.28 13.49 10.16
N GLU A 97 0.40 13.14 9.22
CA GLU A 97 -0.88 13.84 9.02
C GLU A 97 -1.76 13.79 10.28
N ILE A 98 -1.88 12.61 10.91
CA ILE A 98 -2.61 12.48 12.19
C ILE A 98 -1.96 13.31 13.31
N LEU A 99 -0.63 13.41 13.32
CA LEU A 99 0.07 14.26 14.30
C LEU A 99 -0.19 15.74 14.05
N ASP A 100 -0.23 16.16 12.79
CA ASP A 100 -0.51 17.54 12.40
C ASP A 100 -1.94 17.94 12.81
N GLU A 101 -2.93 17.09 12.51
CA GLU A 101 -4.33 17.28 12.90
C GLU A 101 -4.48 17.43 14.43
N LYS A 102 -3.77 16.59 15.21
CA LYS A 102 -3.78 16.69 16.68
C LYS A 102 -3.11 17.95 17.22
N ILE A 103 -2.07 18.44 16.56
CA ILE A 103 -1.40 19.68 16.94
C ILE A 103 -2.32 20.87 16.66
N ASP A 104 -3.01 20.88 15.53
CA ASP A 104 -3.98 21.90 15.18
C ASP A 104 -5.17 21.93 16.15
N GLU A 105 -5.71 20.75 16.51
CA GLU A 105 -6.78 20.62 17.51
C GLU A 105 -6.31 21.16 18.88
N ALA A 106 -5.15 20.73 19.36
CA ALA A 106 -4.60 21.19 20.64
C ALA A 106 -4.33 22.71 20.65
N THR A 107 -3.89 23.27 19.53
CA THR A 107 -3.64 24.72 19.39
C THR A 107 -4.96 25.50 19.39
N SER A 108 -6.00 24.98 18.74
CA SER A 108 -7.34 25.55 18.77
C SER A 108 -7.93 25.56 20.18
N ASP A 109 -7.83 24.44 20.90
CA ASP A 109 -8.26 24.33 22.30
C ASP A 109 -7.53 25.32 23.21
N GLN A 110 -6.22 25.48 23.03
CA GLN A 110 -5.45 26.46 23.78
C GLN A 110 -5.96 27.89 23.54
N LYS A 111 -6.34 28.22 22.29
CA LYS A 111 -6.89 29.53 21.93
C LYS A 111 -8.25 29.77 22.58
N VAL A 112 -9.13 28.76 22.59
CA VAL A 112 -10.43 28.81 23.29
C VAL A 112 -10.23 29.03 24.79
N LEU A 113 -9.29 28.31 25.43
CA LEU A 113 -8.97 28.50 26.84
C LEU A 113 -8.43 29.91 27.15
N GLN A 114 -7.66 30.51 26.24
CA GLN A 114 -7.22 31.91 26.40
C GLN A 114 -8.39 32.90 26.32
N GLU A 115 -9.33 32.71 25.40
CA GLU A 115 -10.52 33.55 25.29
C GLU A 115 -11.43 33.44 26.52
N ILE A 116 -11.63 32.22 27.02
CA ILE A 116 -12.38 31.98 28.27
C ILE A 116 -11.70 32.68 29.45
N ASN A 117 -10.37 32.64 29.56
CA ASN A 117 -9.66 33.34 30.63
C ASN A 117 -9.78 34.88 30.52
N LYS A 118 -9.74 35.43 29.30
CA LYS A 118 -9.98 36.87 29.06
C LYS A 118 -11.41 37.26 29.46
N LEU A 119 -12.39 36.43 29.11
CA LEU A 119 -13.78 36.64 29.47
C LEU A 119 -13.99 36.58 31.00
N LYS A 120 -13.40 35.57 31.66
CA LYS A 120 -13.43 35.44 33.12
C LYS A 120 -12.87 36.68 33.82
N THR A 121 -11.74 37.20 33.34
CA THR A 121 -11.12 38.42 33.90
C THR A 121 -12.03 39.64 33.73
N SER A 122 -12.68 39.77 32.57
CA SER A 122 -13.62 40.85 32.29
C SER A 122 -14.87 40.76 33.17
N PHE A 123 -15.38 39.55 33.38
CA PHE A 123 -16.50 39.28 34.27
C PHE A 123 -16.19 39.63 35.73
N THR A 124 -15.03 39.20 36.26
CA THR A 124 -14.59 39.56 37.61
C THR A 124 -14.44 41.08 37.79
N ARG A 125 -13.98 41.79 36.75
CA ARG A 125 -13.91 43.26 36.78
C ARG A 125 -15.30 43.90 36.83
N LEU A 126 -16.27 43.33 36.11
CA LEU A 126 -17.65 43.81 36.09
C LEU A 126 -18.33 43.57 37.45
N ASP A 127 -18.13 42.40 38.04
CA ASP A 127 -18.60 42.04 39.38
C ASP A 127 -18.06 43.00 40.45
N LYS A 128 -16.77 43.34 40.38
CA LYS A 128 -16.17 44.34 41.28
C LYS A 128 -16.78 45.74 41.10
N LYS A 129 -17.04 46.16 39.85
CA LYS A 129 -17.71 47.44 39.57
C LYS A 129 -19.16 47.45 40.09
N MET A 130 -19.89 46.35 39.91
CA MET A 130 -21.25 46.17 40.43
C MET A 130 -21.25 46.31 41.96
N SER A 131 -20.33 45.61 42.63
CA SER A 131 -20.17 45.70 44.08
C SER A 131 -19.85 47.12 44.55
N GLN A 132 -18.99 47.85 43.82
CA GLN A 132 -18.69 49.26 44.12
C GLN A 132 -19.91 50.17 43.95
N ILE A 133 -20.74 49.95 42.93
CA ILE A 133 -21.99 50.71 42.73
C ILE A 133 -22.98 50.42 43.86
N LEU A 134 -23.17 49.16 44.24
CA LEU A 134 -24.05 48.77 45.34
C LEU A 134 -23.57 49.36 46.68
N GLN A 135 -22.25 49.38 46.91
CA GLN A 135 -21.65 50.01 48.08
C GLN A 135 -21.89 51.52 48.08
N ALA A 136 -21.62 52.21 46.96
CA ALA A 136 -21.83 53.65 46.84
C ALA A 136 -23.31 54.05 47.01
N LEU A 137 -24.24 53.24 46.50
CA LEU A 137 -25.68 53.42 46.72
C LEU A 137 -26.06 53.25 48.19
N SER A 138 -25.49 52.24 48.87
CA SER A 138 -25.70 52.01 50.30
C SER A 138 -25.11 53.12 51.19
N ASP A 139 -23.97 53.67 50.81
CA ASP A 139 -23.34 54.80 51.51
C ASP A 139 -24.10 56.10 51.27
N ASN A 140 -24.67 56.30 50.07
CA ASN A 140 -25.52 57.44 49.75
C ASN A 140 -26.87 57.41 50.52
N GLU A 141 -27.48 56.24 50.70
CA GLU A 141 -28.65 56.05 51.58
C GLU A 141 -28.35 56.46 53.04
N LYS A 142 -27.15 56.14 53.56
CA LYS A 142 -26.74 56.55 54.92
C LYS A 142 -26.46 58.05 55.05
N SER A 143 -26.00 58.71 53.98
CA SER A 143 -25.76 60.16 53.97
C SER A 143 -27.03 61.00 53.81
N GLY A 144 -28.13 60.41 53.31
CA GLY A 144 -29.42 61.10 53.11
C GLY A 144 -30.25 61.34 54.38
N SER A 145 -29.89 60.75 55.53
CA SER A 145 -30.67 60.87 56.78
C SER A 145 -30.27 62.06 57.68
N ALA A 146 -29.31 62.90 57.30
CA ALA A 146 -28.80 63.97 58.17
C ALA A 146 -28.64 65.32 57.44
N SER A 147 -29.75 65.94 57.02
CA SER A 147 -30.01 67.39 57.20
C SER A 147 -31.20 67.86 56.36
N SER A 148 -32.36 68.10 56.96
CA SER A 148 -33.23 69.19 56.53
C SER A 148 -34.17 69.64 57.64
N THR A 149 -33.97 70.89 58.09
CA THR A 149 -34.95 71.94 58.50
C THR A 149 -34.24 72.95 59.44
N PRO A 150 -34.71 74.20 59.56
CA PRO A 150 -35.02 75.19 58.52
C PRO A 150 -34.41 76.58 58.88
N THR A 151 -34.64 77.62 58.05
CA THR A 151 -34.91 79.04 58.43
C THR A 151 -34.18 80.08 57.55
N THR A 152 -34.94 80.62 56.58
CA THR A 152 -34.98 81.99 56.01
C THR A 152 -34.56 83.09 57.02
N PRO A 153 -33.88 84.22 56.68
CA PRO A 153 -34.28 85.19 55.65
C PRO A 153 -33.17 85.89 54.82
N ALA A 154 -33.63 86.50 53.72
CA ALA A 154 -32.95 87.50 52.87
C ALA A 154 -32.83 88.89 53.57
N PRO A 155 -32.43 90.02 52.93
CA PRO A 155 -31.65 90.33 51.70
C PRO A 155 -30.53 91.40 51.98
N GLU A 156 -30.16 92.27 51.01
CA GLU A 156 -29.21 93.43 51.02
C GLU A 156 -27.72 93.11 50.70
N ASN A 157 -26.95 93.87 49.91
CA ASN A 157 -27.09 95.24 49.37
C ASN A 157 -26.08 95.50 48.22
N LYS A 158 -26.46 96.46 47.35
CA LYS A 158 -25.65 97.35 46.50
C LYS A 158 -24.84 96.84 45.30
#